data_AF-A0A847END2-F1
#
_entry.id   AF-A0A847END2-F1
#
_cell.length_a   1.000
_cell.length_b   1.000
_cell.length_c   1.000
_cell.angle_alpha   90.00
_cell.angle_beta   90.00
_cell.angle_gamma   90.00
#
_symmetry.space_group_name_H-M   'P 1'
#
loop_
_entity.id
_entity.type
_entity.pdbx_description
1 polymer ?
#
loop_
_entity_poly.entity_id
_entity_poly.type
_entity_poly.pdbx_seq_one_letter_code
_entity_poly.pdbx_strand_id
1 'polypeptide(L)'
;DYSALTDEDIAKGGELFRTNCSACHQAAANGGALPNGKYAPALHGVEPLHIYEAMRTGPQQMPVFSAGAIPDEDVAAIIGYLKGIEEQPSSGFSLGGLGPVTEGFAGWVIGIGGLCLIATWIASTGARAK
;
A
#
# COMPACT_ATOMS: atom_id res chain seq x y z
N ASP A 1 18.47 1.04 15.20
CA ASP A 1 18.88 -0.14 14.43
C ASP A 1 17.69 -1.07 14.37
N TYR A 2 17.17 -1.37 13.19
CA TYR A 2 15.99 -2.23 13.00
C TYR A 2 16.39 -3.68 12.66
N SER A 3 17.69 -3.97 12.55
CA SER A 3 18.19 -5.30 12.18
C SER A 3 18.13 -6.34 13.30
N ALA A 4 17.95 -5.88 14.55
CA ALA A 4 17.88 -6.72 15.75
C ALA A 4 16.46 -6.86 16.33
N LEU A 5 15.43 -6.59 15.54
CA LEU A 5 14.03 -6.68 15.98
C LEU A 5 13.55 -8.14 16.04
N THR A 6 12.71 -8.44 17.03
CA THR A 6 12.01 -9.72 17.12
C THR A 6 10.77 -9.74 16.23
N ASP A 7 10.21 -10.92 15.97
CA ASP A 7 8.94 -11.05 15.24
C ASP A 7 7.80 -10.33 16.00
N GLU A 8 7.82 -10.35 17.33
CA GLU A 8 6.89 -9.61 18.17
C GLU A 8 7.02 -8.09 17.98
N ASP A 9 8.24 -7.56 17.87
CA ASP A 9 8.47 -6.13 17.62
C ASP A 9 7.97 -5.73 16.23
N ILE A 10 8.21 -6.56 15.21
CA ILE A 10 7.71 -6.32 13.85
C ILE A 10 6.18 -6.33 13.84
N ALA A 11 5.55 -7.26 14.55
CA ALA A 11 4.10 -7.32 14.69
C ALA A 11 3.54 -6.05 15.37
N LYS A 12 4.17 -5.59 16.44
CA LYS A 12 3.85 -4.32 17.12
C LYS A 12 4.01 -3.13 16.17
N GLY A 13 5.09 -3.09 15.39
CA GLY A 13 5.34 -2.08 14.37
C GLY A 13 4.22 -2.02 13.33
N GLY A 14 3.72 -3.18 12.90
CA GLY A 14 2.58 -3.29 12.00
C GLY A 14 1.27 -2.75 12.59
N GLU A 15 1.01 -3.01 13.87
CA GLU A 15 -0.14 -2.44 14.58
C GLU A 15 -0.04 -0.91 14.67
N LEU A 16 1.13 -0.39 15.04
CA LEU A 16 1.38 1.05 15.12
C LEU A 16 1.23 1.74 13.75
N PHE A 17 1.76 1.13 12.69
CA PHE A 17 1.61 1.65 11.33
C PHE A 17 0.15 1.69 10.89
N ARG A 18 -0.60 0.61 11.13
CA ARG A 18 -2.02 0.51 10.77
C ARG A 18 -2.87 1.55 11.50
N THR A 19 -2.58 1.81 12.76
CA THR A 19 -3.33 2.75 13.61
C THR A 19 -2.98 4.21 13.35
N ASN A 20 -1.73 4.52 13.00
CA ASN A 20 -1.25 5.92 12.93
C ASN A 20 -0.90 6.42 11.52
N CYS A 21 -0.57 5.53 10.58
CA CYS A 21 0.05 5.91 9.30
C CYS A 21 -0.76 5.46 8.08
N SER A 22 -1.42 4.31 8.17
CA SER A 22 -2.10 3.68 7.02
C SER A 22 -3.22 4.53 6.41
N ALA A 23 -3.82 5.43 7.17
CA ALA A 23 -4.85 6.35 6.68
C ALA A 23 -4.35 7.28 5.57
N CYS A 24 -3.06 7.64 5.60
CA CYS A 24 -2.44 8.50 4.60
C CYS A 24 -1.57 7.70 3.62
N HIS A 25 -0.80 6.74 4.13
CA HIS A 25 0.18 5.99 3.33
C HIS A 25 -0.35 4.69 2.72
N GLN A 26 -1.64 4.38 2.92
CA GLN A 26 -2.28 3.12 2.57
C GLN A 26 -1.74 1.93 3.39
N ALA A 27 -2.54 0.87 3.52
CA ALA A 27 -2.13 -0.35 4.24
C ALA A 27 -0.87 -1.01 3.64
N ALA A 28 -0.69 -0.90 2.32
CA ALA A 28 0.48 -1.41 1.61
C ALA A 28 1.64 -0.39 1.53
N ALA A 29 1.56 0.75 2.21
CA ALA A 29 2.59 1.79 2.19
C ALA A 29 2.91 2.41 0.80
N ASN A 30 1.98 2.31 -0.15
CA ASN A 30 2.09 2.88 -1.50
C ASN A 30 1.85 4.40 -1.57
N GLY A 31 1.47 5.04 -0.45
CA GLY A 31 1.10 6.45 -0.44
C GLY A 31 -0.36 6.68 -0.87
N GLY A 32 -0.74 7.95 -0.95
CA GLY A 32 -2.13 8.32 -1.21
C GLY A 32 -2.33 9.81 -1.52
N ALA A 33 -3.46 10.14 -2.14
CA ALA A 33 -3.84 11.52 -2.40
C ALA A 33 -4.40 12.16 -1.11
N LEU A 34 -4.00 13.41 -0.85
CA LEU A 34 -4.49 14.24 0.25
C LEU A 34 -5.27 15.45 -0.30
N PRO A 35 -6.10 16.10 0.53
CA PRO A 35 -6.78 17.33 0.15
C PRO A 35 -5.82 18.42 -0.34
N ASN A 36 -6.34 19.37 -1.12
CA ASN A 36 -5.60 20.54 -1.62
C ASN A 36 -4.38 20.18 -2.50
N GLY A 37 -4.46 19.09 -3.26
CA GLY A 37 -3.41 18.65 -4.18
C GLY A 37 -2.14 18.13 -3.49
N LYS A 38 -2.23 17.87 -2.19
CA LYS A 38 -1.15 17.24 -1.41
C LYS A 38 -1.18 15.73 -1.61
N TYR A 39 -0.10 15.05 -1.29
CA TYR A 39 -0.04 13.59 -1.34
C TYR A 39 0.91 13.05 -0.27
N ALA A 40 0.66 11.82 0.15
CA ALA A 40 1.55 11.02 0.98
C ALA A 40 2.41 10.19 0.04
N PRO A 41 3.75 10.28 0.14
CA PRO A 41 4.62 9.50 -0.73
C PRO A 41 4.54 8.00 -0.41
N ALA A 42 4.93 7.17 -1.38
CA ALA A 42 5.21 5.76 -1.14
C ALA A 42 6.40 5.61 -0.18
N LEU A 43 6.34 4.61 0.70
CA LEU A 43 7.41 4.33 1.67
C LEU A 43 8.33 3.18 1.21
N HIS A 44 8.00 2.52 0.10
CA HIS A 44 8.88 1.55 -0.55
C HIS A 44 10.14 2.23 -1.11
N GLY A 45 11.29 1.57 -0.98
CA GLY A 45 12.58 2.08 -1.45
C GLY A 45 13.11 3.29 -0.65
N VAL A 46 12.42 3.70 0.42
CA VAL A 46 12.86 4.82 1.26
C VAL A 46 13.85 4.32 2.30
N GLU A 47 14.93 5.08 2.47
CA GLU A 47 15.96 4.79 3.48
C GLU A 47 15.37 4.90 4.89
N PRO A 48 15.65 3.94 5.80
CA PRO A 48 15.19 3.95 7.20
C PRO A 48 15.38 5.28 7.93
N LEU A 49 16.52 5.94 7.70
CA LEU A 49 16.83 7.24 8.31
C LEU A 49 15.82 8.31 7.89
N HIS A 50 15.44 8.37 6.61
CA HIS A 50 14.47 9.35 6.13
C HIS A 50 13.06 9.07 6.66
N ILE A 51 12.69 7.81 6.89
CA ILE A 51 11.41 7.44 7.51
C ILE A 51 11.39 7.95 8.96
N TYR A 52 12.47 7.70 9.70
CA TYR A 52 12.65 8.20 11.07
C TYR A 52 12.54 9.73 11.13
N GLU A 53 13.31 10.43 10.29
CA GLU A 53 13.31 11.90 10.24
C GLU A 53 11.94 12.45 9.83
N ALA A 54 11.25 11.84 8.88
CA ALA A 54 9.91 12.24 8.48
C ALA A 54 8.91 12.12 9.63
N MET A 55 8.99 11.08 10.45
CA MET A 55 8.14 10.94 11.64
C MET A 55 8.42 12.01 12.70
N ARG A 56 9.70 12.38 12.89
CA ARG A 56 10.10 13.39 13.88
C ARG A 56 9.88 14.83 13.39
N THR A 57 9.88 15.08 12.09
CA THR A 57 9.74 16.43 11.51
C THR A 57 8.33 16.71 10.99
N GLY A 58 7.56 15.70 10.62
CA GLY A 58 6.19 15.82 10.11
C GLY A 58 6.12 16.64 8.81
N PRO A 59 6.66 16.15 7.69
CA PRO A 59 6.67 16.91 6.44
C PRO A 59 5.25 17.15 5.91
N GLN A 60 5.04 18.32 5.31
CA GLN A 60 3.80 18.71 4.64
C GLN A 60 2.56 18.76 5.55
N GLN A 61 1.74 17.70 5.56
CA GLN A 61 0.53 17.57 6.39
C GLN A 61 0.64 16.38 7.34
N MET A 62 1.80 15.72 7.38
CA MET A 62 2.05 14.62 8.30
C MET A 62 2.20 15.19 9.71
N PRO A 63 1.48 14.63 10.72
CA PRO A 63 1.66 15.07 12.10
C PRO A 63 3.07 14.75 12.60
N VAL A 64 3.55 15.56 13.53
CA VAL A 64 4.83 15.33 14.20
C VAL A 64 4.63 14.28 15.30
N PHE A 65 5.38 13.18 15.22
CA PHE A 65 5.39 12.15 16.26
C PHE A 65 6.61 12.36 17.15
N SER A 66 6.40 12.93 18.33
CA SER A 66 7.46 13.13 19.33
C SER A 66 7.86 11.81 20.00
N ALA A 67 9.05 11.78 20.62
CA ALA A 67 9.52 10.60 21.36
C ALA A 67 8.60 10.21 22.54
N GLY A 68 7.79 11.14 23.04
CA GLY A 68 6.78 10.86 24.08
C GLY A 68 5.49 10.25 23.53
N ALA A 69 5.19 10.42 22.24
CA ALA A 69 4.00 9.83 21.60
C ALA A 69 4.32 8.49 20.94
N ILE A 70 5.43 8.42 20.20
CA ILE A 70 5.98 7.19 19.61
C ILE A 70 7.47 7.15 19.97
N PRO A 71 7.88 6.30 20.93
CA PRO A 71 9.27 6.11 21.32
C PRO A 71 10.17 5.66 20.15
N ASP A 72 11.49 5.87 20.25
CA ASP A 72 12.43 5.55 19.15
C ASP A 72 12.45 4.04 18.83
N GLU A 73 12.26 3.19 19.84
CA GLU A 73 12.10 1.75 19.68
C GLU A 73 10.87 1.38 18.85
N ASP A 74 9.77 2.11 19.02
CA ASP A 74 8.52 1.90 18.30
C ASP A 74 8.62 2.42 16.87
N VAL A 75 9.40 3.49 16.64
CA VAL A 75 9.75 3.94 15.29
C VAL A 75 10.59 2.87 14.58
N ALA A 76 11.57 2.27 15.26
CA ALA A 76 12.36 1.18 14.70
C ALA A 76 11.49 -0.03 14.33
N ALA A 77 10.54 -0.40 15.20
CA ALA A 77 9.56 -1.45 14.93
C ALA A 77 8.70 -1.15 13.69
N ILE A 78 8.20 0.08 13.54
CA ILE A 78 7.44 0.50 12.34
C ILE A 78 8.31 0.39 11.08
N ILE A 79 9.57 0.83 11.14
CA ILE A 79 10.51 0.72 10.02
C ILE A 79 10.78 -0.75 9.67
N GLY A 80 10.98 -1.61 10.67
CA GLY A 80 11.15 -3.06 10.48
C GLY A 80 9.94 -3.68 9.79
N TYR A 81 8.73 -3.32 10.21
CA TYR A 81 7.50 -3.72 9.53
C TYR A 81 7.44 -3.24 8.07
N LEU A 82 7.78 -1.98 7.81
CA LEU A 82 7.79 -1.41 6.45
C LEU A 82 8.76 -2.14 5.53
N LYS A 83 9.94 -2.53 6.03
CA LYS A 83 10.90 -3.34 5.26
C LYS A 83 10.41 -4.77 5.06
N GLY A 84 9.75 -5.35 6.06
CA GLY A 84 9.10 -6.65 5.93
C GLY A 84 8.05 -6.69 4.82
N ILE A 85 7.19 -5.68 4.72
CA ILE A 85 6.17 -5.63 3.65
C ILE A 85 6.75 -5.30 2.27
N GLU A 86 7.90 -4.62 2.20
CA GLU A 86 8.60 -4.32 0.95
C GLU A 86 9.24 -5.58 0.34
N GLU A 87 9.75 -6.49 1.18
CA GLU A 87 10.35 -7.75 0.75
C GLU A 87 9.32 -8.84 0.41
N GLN A 88 8.07 -8.70 0.87
CA GLN A 88 7.02 -9.68 0.63
C GLN A 88 6.61 -9.68 -0.85
N PRO A 89 6.77 -10.80 -1.59
CA PRO A 89 6.35 -10.88 -2.97
C PRO A 89 4.82 -10.81 -3.07
N SER A 90 4.30 -9.93 -3.92
CA SER A 90 2.87 -9.87 -4.19
C SER A 90 2.39 -11.19 -4.83
N SER A 91 1.33 -11.80 -4.30
CA SER A 91 0.73 -12.99 -4.90
C SER A 91 -0.07 -12.61 -6.15
N GLY A 92 0.53 -12.84 -7.33
CA GLY A 92 -0.11 -12.60 -8.63
C GLY A 92 0.14 -11.19 -9.21
N PHE A 93 -0.80 -10.69 -10.03
CA PHE A 93 -0.72 -9.34 -10.60
C PHE A 93 -1.15 -8.30 -9.56
N SER A 94 -0.22 -7.55 -8.98
CA SER A 94 -0.56 -6.56 -7.93
C SER A 94 -1.31 -5.33 -8.46
N LEU A 95 -1.39 -5.13 -9.78
CA LEU A 95 -2.07 -3.99 -10.44
C LEU A 95 -1.78 -2.63 -9.76
N GLY A 96 -0.51 -2.45 -9.35
CA GLY A 96 -0.02 -1.23 -8.70
C GLY A 96 -0.21 -1.17 -7.19
N GLY A 97 -0.73 -2.22 -6.54
CA GLY A 97 -0.87 -2.32 -5.08
C GLY A 97 -1.81 -1.26 -4.47
N LEU A 98 -2.66 -0.63 -5.31
CA LEU A 98 -3.60 0.41 -4.90
C LEU A 98 -4.91 -0.18 -4.32
N GLY A 99 -5.00 -1.51 -4.24
CA GLY A 99 -6.10 -2.24 -3.64
C GLY A 99 -7.33 -2.40 -4.55
N PRO A 100 -8.55 -2.43 -4.00
CA PRO A 100 -9.74 -2.96 -4.68
C PRO A 100 -10.18 -2.15 -5.91
N VAL A 101 -9.67 -0.92 -6.09
CA VAL A 101 -10.07 -0.05 -7.19
C VAL A 101 -9.43 -0.48 -8.51
N THR A 102 -8.10 -0.66 -8.54
CA THR A 102 -7.40 -1.10 -9.75
C THR A 102 -7.75 -2.53 -10.10
N GLU A 103 -7.87 -3.39 -9.08
CA GLU A 103 -8.34 -4.77 -9.22
C GLU A 103 -9.77 -4.82 -9.76
N GLY A 104 -10.68 -4.00 -9.21
CA GLY A 104 -12.07 -3.91 -9.67
C GLY A 104 -12.19 -3.41 -11.10
N PHE A 105 -11.41 -2.39 -11.47
CA PHE A 105 -11.38 -1.88 -12.84
C PHE A 105 -10.87 -2.95 -13.83
N ALA A 106 -9.77 -3.64 -13.50
CA ALA A 106 -9.26 -4.73 -14.33
C ALA A 106 -10.28 -5.88 -14.43
N GLY A 107 -10.92 -6.24 -13.32
CA GLY A 107 -12.00 -7.24 -13.30
C GLY A 107 -13.20 -6.84 -14.18
N TRP A 108 -13.55 -5.56 -14.21
CA TRP A 108 -14.62 -5.06 -15.07
C TRP A 108 -14.22 -5.09 -16.55
N VAL A 109 -13.05 -4.55 -16.90
CA VAL A 109 -12.59 -4.50 -18.30
C VAL A 109 -12.31 -5.90 -18.86
N ILE A 110 -11.56 -6.72 -18.13
CA ILE A 110 -11.13 -8.05 -18.60
C ILE A 110 -12.26 -9.07 -18.39
N GLY A 111 -12.88 -9.08 -17.21
CA GLY A 111 -13.94 -10.03 -16.89
C GLY A 111 -15.23 -9.73 -17.65
N ILE A 112 -15.87 -8.59 -17.37
CA ILE A 112 -17.15 -8.26 -18.01
C ILE A 112 -16.95 -7.96 -19.51
N GLY A 113 -15.92 -7.17 -19.87
CA GLY A 113 -15.62 -6.91 -21.27
C GLY A 113 -15.31 -8.18 -22.07
N GLY A 114 -14.54 -9.11 -21.49
CA GLY A 114 -14.28 -10.43 -22.08
C GLY A 114 -15.54 -11.26 -22.29
N LEU A 115 -16.43 -11.31 -21.29
CA LEU A 115 -17.71 -12.01 -21.40
C LEU A 115 -18.60 -11.41 -22.50
N CYS A 116 -18.68 -10.09 -22.63
CA CYS A 116 -19.43 -9.42 -23.69
C CYS A 116 -18.86 -9.73 -25.09
N LEU A 117 -17.54 -9.76 -25.24
CA LEU A 117 -16.88 -10.13 -26.50
C LEU A 117 -17.17 -11.58 -26.88
N ILE A 118 -17.09 -12.51 -25.92
CA ILE A 118 -17.41 -13.92 -26.18
C ILE A 118 -18.89 -14.08 -26.56
N ALA A 119 -19.81 -13.43 -25.84
CA ALA A 119 -21.23 -13.50 -26.14
C ALA A 119 -21.57 -12.97 -27.54
N THR A 120 -20.99 -11.84 -27.95
CA THR A 120 -21.19 -11.27 -29.29
C THR A 120 -20.56 -12.12 -30.40
N TRP A 121 -19.41 -12.74 -30.13
CA TRP A 121 -18.78 -13.69 -31.04
C TRP A 121 -19.64 -14.94 -31.24
N ILE A 122 -20.17 -15.53 -30.16
CA ILE A 122 -21.09 -16.68 -30.25
C ILE A 122 -22.35 -16.30 -31.03
N ALA A 123 -22.96 -15.16 -30.72
CA ALA A 123 -24.18 -14.69 -31.40
C ALA A 123 -23.96 -14.45 -32.90
N SER A 124 -22.84 -13.80 -33.27
CA SER A 124 -22.53 -13.50 -34.68
C SER A 124 -22.12 -14.74 -35.48
N THR A 125 -21.44 -15.70 -34.86
CA THR A 125 -21.06 -16.97 -35.50
C THR A 125 -22.25 -17.91 -35.64
N GLY A 126 -23.14 -17.96 -34.63
CA GLY A 126 -24.38 -18.72 -34.68
C GLY A 126 -25.40 -18.15 -35.68
N ALA A 127 -25.46 -16.83 -35.84
CA ALA A 127 -26.33 -16.18 -36.84
C ALA A 127 -25.86 -16.36 -38.29
N ARG A 128 -24.55 -16.59 -38.52
CA ARG A 128 -23.99 -16.91 -39.86
C ARG A 128 -24.09 -18.39 -40.23
N ALA A 129 -24.41 -19.27 -39.29
CA ALA A 129 -24.52 -20.71 -39.51
C ALA A 129 -25.91 -21.16 -40.01
N LYS A 130 -26.84 -20.21 -40.22
CA LYS A 130 -28.17 -20.42 -40.77
C LYS A 130 -28.31 -19.66 -42.08
#